data_AF-A0A089LN66-F1
#
_entry.id   AF-A0A089LN66-F1
#
_cell.length_a   1.000
_cell.length_b   1.000
_cell.length_c   1.000
_cell.angle_alpha   90.00
_cell.angle_beta   90.00
_cell.angle_gamma   90.00
#
_symmetry.space_group_name_H-M   'P 1'
#
loop_
_entity.id
_entity.type
_entity.pdbx_description
1 polymer ?
#
loop_
_entity_poly.entity_id
_entity_poly.type
_entity_poly.pdbx_seq_one_letter_code
_entity_poly.pdbx_strand_id
1 'polypeptide(L)'
;MRKKNMAKILIFLLFVTQLAYGFGSTPRAEAAQIDQDRNIITSVSMAVYDKNGNTVTDAVYEQGSKVQLDYTWELPSTPKYQSGDTYTFKLPDAFKMYNDVQGPLTFEGISVGNFTAIAATHEVVMTFNNYMETHDPVHGTLTLQTEFDKQVIVGSSEQTVVFPFNGGNCNVTLFFKPAIYIAIPVHFSNKASQVS
;
A
#
# COMPACT_ATOMS: atom_id res chain seq x y z
N MET A 1 -19.23 73.05 -10.13
CA MET A 1 -18.00 72.26 -10.40
C MET A 1 -17.81 70.99 -9.53
N ARG A 2 -18.69 70.66 -8.57
CA ARG A 2 -18.46 69.54 -7.60
C ARG A 2 -19.07 68.18 -7.97
N LYS A 3 -20.20 68.11 -8.70
CA LYS A 3 -20.88 66.82 -9.01
C LYS A 3 -20.17 65.96 -10.07
N LYS A 4 -19.57 66.57 -11.11
CA LYS A 4 -18.85 65.85 -12.19
C LYS A 4 -17.52 65.23 -11.72
N ASN A 5 -16.91 65.76 -10.66
CA ASN A 5 -15.67 65.22 -10.09
C ASN A 5 -15.96 64.12 -9.05
N MET A 6 -17.07 64.24 -8.31
CA MET A 6 -17.53 63.20 -7.37
C MET A 6 -17.95 61.90 -8.08
N ALA A 7 -18.63 62.01 -9.23
CA ALA A 7 -19.02 60.83 -10.01
C ALA A 7 -17.81 60.02 -10.52
N LYS A 8 -16.72 60.70 -10.88
CA LYS A 8 -15.46 60.05 -11.31
C LYS A 8 -14.75 59.34 -10.14
N ILE A 9 -14.80 59.92 -8.94
CA ILE A 9 -14.26 59.30 -7.72
C ILE A 9 -15.08 58.06 -7.35
N LEU A 10 -16.41 58.10 -7.50
CA LEU A 10 -17.27 56.95 -7.23
C LEU A 10 -17.03 55.79 -8.21
N ILE A 11 -16.85 56.10 -9.50
CA ILE A 11 -16.53 55.11 -10.54
C ILE A 11 -15.13 54.52 -10.32
N PHE A 12 -14.15 55.35 -9.95
CA PHE A 12 -12.80 54.88 -9.62
C PHE A 12 -12.80 53.99 -8.37
N LEU A 13 -13.56 54.36 -7.32
CA LEU A 13 -13.71 53.55 -6.11
C LEU A 13 -14.37 52.19 -6.40
N LEU A 14 -15.41 52.17 -7.25
CA LEU A 14 -16.04 50.93 -7.73
C LEU A 14 -15.11 50.05 -8.56
N PHE A 15 -14.15 50.63 -9.29
CA PHE A 15 -13.12 49.88 -10.01
C PHE A 15 -12.07 49.28 -9.08
N VAL A 16 -11.73 49.98 -7.99
CA VAL A 16 -10.75 49.51 -7.00
C VAL A 16 -11.30 48.35 -6.16
N THR A 17 -12.60 48.31 -5.87
CA THR A 17 -13.19 47.18 -5.12
C THR A 17 -13.20 45.88 -5.93
N GLN A 18 -13.30 45.93 -7.26
CA GLN A 18 -13.22 44.72 -8.11
C GLN A 18 -11.83 44.07 -8.14
N LEU A 19 -10.78 44.81 -7.82
CA LEU A 19 -9.41 44.25 -7.69
C LEU A 19 -9.23 43.45 -6.39
N ALA A 20 -10.02 43.74 -5.35
CA ALA A 20 -9.96 43.03 -4.08
C ALA A 20 -10.71 41.68 -4.10
N TYR A 21 -11.71 41.51 -4.99
CA TYR A 21 -12.43 40.25 -5.15
C TYR A 21 -11.71 39.24 -6.05
N GLY A 22 -10.71 39.67 -6.83
CA GLY A 22 -9.89 38.80 -7.69
C GLY A 22 -8.72 38.10 -6.98
N PHE A 23 -8.40 38.50 -5.75
CA PHE A 23 -7.36 37.92 -4.88
C PHE A 23 -7.95 37.00 -3.80
N GLY A 24 -9.07 36.34 -4.11
CA GLY A 24 -9.49 35.18 -3.34
C GLY A 24 -8.47 34.08 -3.55
N SER A 25 -7.54 33.88 -2.61
CA SER A 25 -6.80 32.64 -2.48
C SER A 25 -7.83 31.53 -2.37
N THR A 26 -8.16 30.87 -3.47
CA THR A 26 -8.87 29.60 -3.39
C THR A 26 -7.92 28.70 -2.59
N PRO A 27 -8.31 28.19 -1.40
CA PRO A 27 -7.49 27.19 -0.74
C PRO A 27 -7.40 26.04 -1.72
N ARG A 28 -6.25 25.90 -2.36
CA ARG A 28 -5.91 24.69 -3.10
C ARG A 28 -5.73 23.65 -2.00
N ALA A 29 -6.69 22.74 -1.89
CA ALA A 29 -6.45 21.51 -1.15
C ALA A 29 -5.24 20.84 -1.84
N GLU A 30 -4.11 20.84 -1.15
CA GLU A 30 -2.90 20.16 -1.62
C GLU A 30 -2.94 18.76 -1.04
N ALA A 31 -3.03 17.76 -1.92
CA ALA A 31 -2.87 16.36 -1.54
C ALA A 31 -1.56 16.19 -0.77
N ALA A 32 -1.67 15.79 0.49
CA ALA A 32 -0.53 15.61 1.38
C ALA A 32 -0.28 14.13 1.64
N GLN A 33 0.99 13.78 1.83
CA GLN A 33 1.29 12.47 2.40
C GLN A 33 0.91 12.51 3.88
N ILE A 34 0.06 11.57 4.31
CA ILE A 34 -0.22 11.33 5.73
C ILE A 34 1.11 11.00 6.40
N ASP A 35 1.39 11.69 7.50
CA ASP A 35 2.62 11.57 8.29
C ASP A 35 3.00 10.09 8.47
N GLN A 36 4.24 9.73 8.14
CA GLN A 36 4.72 8.35 8.25
C GLN A 36 4.75 7.86 9.71
N ASP A 37 4.84 8.79 10.67
CA ASP A 37 4.73 8.48 12.09
C ASP A 37 3.27 8.20 12.51
N ARG A 38 2.28 8.56 11.66
CA ARG A 38 0.87 8.20 11.82
C ARG A 38 0.56 7.00 10.95
N ASN A 39 0.71 5.82 11.52
CA ASN A 39 0.36 4.62 10.78
C ASN A 39 -1.13 4.26 10.94
N ILE A 40 -1.79 4.13 9.79
CA ILE A 40 -3.23 3.93 9.71
C ILE A 40 -3.60 2.44 9.57
N ILE A 41 -2.60 1.56 9.43
CA ILE A 41 -2.78 0.11 9.41
C ILE A 41 -2.89 -0.38 10.86
N THR A 42 -4.06 -0.89 11.21
CA THR A 42 -4.40 -1.35 12.57
C THR A 42 -4.20 -2.84 12.75
N SER A 43 -4.26 -3.62 11.66
CA SER A 43 -4.05 -5.07 11.68
C SER A 43 -3.60 -5.58 10.32
N VAL A 44 -2.84 -6.67 10.34
CA VAL A 44 -2.51 -7.47 9.15
C VAL A 44 -2.87 -8.91 9.45
N SER A 45 -3.63 -9.54 8.56
CA SER A 45 -3.89 -10.97 8.61
C SER A 45 -3.50 -11.65 7.30
N MET A 46 -3.15 -12.93 7.39
CA MET A 46 -2.70 -13.71 6.26
C MET A 46 -3.43 -15.04 6.22
N ALA A 47 -3.90 -15.41 5.04
CA ALA A 47 -4.43 -16.73 4.74
C ALA A 47 -3.63 -17.35 3.59
N VAL A 48 -3.21 -18.61 3.78
CA VAL A 48 -2.50 -19.38 2.76
C VAL A 48 -3.44 -20.43 2.19
N TYR A 49 -3.44 -20.59 0.87
CA TYR A 49 -4.32 -21.52 0.17
C TYR A 49 -3.52 -22.60 -0.55
N ASP A 50 -4.06 -23.82 -0.54
CA ASP A 50 -3.55 -24.92 -1.36
C ASP A 50 -3.94 -24.73 -2.84
N LYS A 51 -3.45 -25.63 -3.70
CA LYS A 51 -3.77 -25.64 -5.13
C LYS A 51 -5.26 -25.82 -5.44
N ASN A 52 -6.05 -26.31 -4.49
CA ASN A 52 -7.48 -26.54 -4.62
C ASN A 52 -8.30 -25.36 -4.06
N GLY A 53 -7.66 -24.33 -3.51
CA GLY A 53 -8.31 -23.17 -2.91
C GLY A 53 -8.74 -23.36 -1.45
N ASN A 54 -8.32 -24.45 -0.79
CA ASN A 54 -8.61 -24.65 0.62
C ASN A 54 -7.60 -23.90 1.49
N THR A 55 -8.04 -23.38 2.63
CA THR A 55 -7.16 -22.76 3.61
C THR A 55 -6.19 -23.79 4.20
N VAL A 56 -4.93 -23.41 4.32
CA VAL A 56 -3.87 -24.21 4.94
C VAL A 56 -3.72 -23.73 6.39
N THR A 57 -4.23 -24.52 7.35
CA THR A 57 -4.30 -24.12 8.76
C THR A 57 -3.24 -24.76 9.66
N ASP A 58 -2.76 -25.97 9.34
CA ASP A 58 -1.85 -26.77 10.19
C ASP A 58 -0.58 -27.24 9.47
N ALA A 59 -0.23 -26.63 8.34
CA ALA A 59 0.80 -27.18 7.48
C ALA A 59 2.02 -26.27 7.31
N VAL A 60 3.15 -26.96 7.27
CA VAL A 60 4.34 -26.53 6.57
C VAL A 60 3.94 -26.14 5.12
N TYR A 61 4.04 -24.86 4.79
CA TYR A 61 3.56 -24.27 3.54
C TYR A 61 4.37 -24.74 2.32
N GLU A 62 3.68 -24.93 1.20
CA GLU A 62 4.32 -25.08 -0.10
C GLU A 62 4.81 -23.71 -0.56
N GLN A 63 6.01 -23.62 -1.10
CA GLN A 63 6.59 -22.34 -1.54
C GLN A 63 5.79 -21.69 -2.69
N GLY A 64 4.90 -22.44 -3.36
CA GLY A 64 4.04 -21.94 -4.46
C GLY A 64 2.59 -21.72 -4.05
N SER A 65 2.28 -21.74 -2.75
CA SER A 65 0.93 -21.47 -2.27
C SER A 65 0.50 -20.04 -2.56
N LYS A 66 -0.78 -19.88 -2.90
CA LYS A 66 -1.40 -18.57 -2.99
C LYS A 66 -1.59 -18.01 -1.58
N VAL A 67 -1.35 -16.73 -1.43
CA VAL A 67 -1.45 -16.01 -0.17
C VAL A 67 -2.41 -14.85 -0.35
N GLN A 68 -3.36 -14.72 0.58
CA GLN A 68 -4.15 -13.52 0.76
C GLN A 68 -3.60 -12.74 1.95
N LEU A 69 -3.35 -11.45 1.74
CA LEU A 69 -2.95 -10.51 2.77
C LEU A 69 -4.04 -9.47 2.93
N ASP A 70 -4.60 -9.37 4.13
CA ASP A 70 -5.63 -8.41 4.47
C ASP A 70 -5.06 -7.38 5.44
N TYR A 71 -5.00 -6.13 4.99
CA TYR A 71 -4.56 -4.97 5.75
C TYR A 71 -5.78 -4.18 6.20
N THR A 72 -6.10 -4.25 7.49
CA THR A 72 -7.15 -3.42 8.10
C THR A 72 -6.57 -2.04 8.38
N TRP A 73 -7.31 -1.01 7.97
CA TRP A 73 -6.89 0.38 8.12
C TRP A 73 -8.02 1.23 8.72
N GLU A 74 -7.62 2.30 9.42
CA GLU A 74 -8.53 3.27 10.03
C GLU A 74 -7.93 4.68 9.96
N LEU A 75 -8.72 5.63 9.45
CA LEU A 75 -8.43 7.05 9.49
C LEU A 75 -9.14 7.67 10.71
N PRO A 76 -8.41 8.11 11.75
CA PRO A 76 -9.01 8.73 12.93
C PRO A 76 -9.58 10.12 12.59
N SER A 77 -10.61 10.60 13.30
CA SER A 77 -11.28 11.89 13.02
C SER A 77 -10.39 13.15 13.04
N THR A 78 -9.18 13.05 13.59
CA THR A 78 -8.21 14.14 13.61
C THR A 78 -6.81 13.65 13.25
N PRO A 79 -6.04 14.39 12.42
CA PRO A 79 -6.42 15.64 11.75
C PRO A 79 -7.45 15.41 10.64
N LYS A 80 -7.97 16.50 10.06
CA LYS A 80 -8.84 16.40 8.88
C LYS A 80 -8.00 16.04 7.66
N TYR A 81 -8.50 15.09 6.87
CA TYR A 81 -7.90 14.64 5.62
C TYR A 81 -8.57 15.34 4.44
N GLN A 82 -7.82 15.55 3.36
CA GLN A 82 -8.25 16.22 2.14
C GLN A 82 -8.16 15.30 0.94
N SER A 83 -9.09 15.46 -0.01
CA SER A 83 -9.07 14.65 -1.23
C SER A 83 -7.69 14.62 -1.88
N GLY A 84 -7.20 13.41 -2.15
CA GLY A 84 -5.89 13.16 -2.71
C GLY A 84 -4.81 12.85 -1.66
N ASP A 85 -5.09 13.00 -0.37
CA ASP A 85 -4.16 12.58 0.69
C ASP A 85 -3.77 11.11 0.50
N THR A 86 -2.48 10.83 0.73
CA THR A 86 -1.92 9.50 0.48
C THR A 86 -1.31 8.88 1.73
N TYR A 87 -1.38 7.56 1.80
CA TYR A 87 -0.65 6.78 2.79
C TYR A 87 0.11 5.66 2.08
N THR A 88 1.39 5.51 2.40
CA THR A 88 2.25 4.52 1.75
C THR A 88 2.85 3.59 2.79
N PHE A 89 2.79 2.28 2.53
CA PHE A 89 3.47 1.26 3.31
C PHE A 89 4.19 0.27 2.38
N LYS A 90 5.12 -0.51 2.93
CA LYS A 90 5.89 -1.49 2.16
C LYS A 90 5.36 -2.91 2.36
N LEU A 91 5.11 -3.62 1.27
CA LEU A 91 4.85 -5.06 1.26
C LEU A 91 6.17 -5.81 1.52
N PRO A 92 6.20 -6.83 2.40
CA PRO A 92 7.43 -7.59 2.66
C PRO A 92 7.95 -8.31 1.41
N ASP A 93 9.28 -8.34 1.23
CA ASP A 93 9.94 -8.97 0.08
C ASP A 93 9.76 -10.51 0.04
N ALA A 94 9.19 -11.10 1.08
CA ALA A 94 8.79 -12.51 1.10
C ALA A 94 7.59 -12.80 0.17
N PHE A 95 6.93 -11.78 -0.35
CA PHE A 95 5.79 -11.88 -1.25
C PHE A 95 6.16 -11.41 -2.65
N LYS A 96 5.72 -12.17 -3.65
CA LYS A 96 6.06 -11.92 -5.04
C LYS A 96 5.05 -10.98 -5.70
N MET A 97 5.56 -10.00 -6.44
CA MET A 97 4.74 -9.12 -7.28
C MET A 97 5.13 -9.28 -8.75
N TYR A 98 4.19 -9.77 -9.57
CA TYR A 98 4.42 -9.93 -11.02
C TYR A 98 4.08 -8.66 -11.81
N ASN A 99 3.17 -7.85 -11.30
CA ASN A 99 2.66 -6.63 -11.91
C ASN A 99 2.11 -5.69 -10.84
N ASP A 100 1.90 -4.43 -11.21
CA ASP A 100 1.20 -3.49 -10.34
C ASP A 100 -0.24 -3.95 -10.14
N VAL A 101 -0.74 -3.82 -8.92
CA VAL A 101 -2.11 -4.19 -8.54
C VAL A 101 -2.85 -2.96 -8.07
N GLN A 102 -4.04 -2.72 -8.61
CA GLN A 102 -4.88 -1.59 -8.24
C GLN A 102 -6.25 -2.08 -7.76
N GLY A 103 -6.84 -1.36 -6.81
CA GLY A 103 -8.18 -1.66 -6.33
C GLY A 103 -8.82 -0.51 -5.55
N PRO A 104 -10.14 -0.56 -5.35
CA PRO A 104 -10.84 0.47 -4.58
C PRO A 104 -10.55 0.30 -3.08
N LEU A 105 -10.54 1.42 -2.35
CA LEU A 105 -10.73 1.45 -0.91
C LEU A 105 -12.22 1.67 -0.66
N THR A 106 -12.84 0.81 0.15
CA THR A 106 -14.27 0.88 0.44
C THR A 106 -14.55 0.93 1.93
N PHE A 107 -15.59 1.68 2.31
CA PHE A 107 -16.16 1.75 3.64
C PHE A 107 -17.68 1.61 3.50
N GLU A 108 -18.28 0.61 4.15
CA GLU A 108 -19.73 0.30 4.04
C GLU A 108 -20.23 0.18 2.59
N GLY A 109 -19.38 -0.31 1.68
CA GLY A 109 -19.70 -0.46 0.26
C GLY A 109 -19.55 0.83 -0.57
N ILE A 110 -19.18 1.94 0.04
CA ILE A 110 -18.91 3.22 -0.62
C ILE A 110 -17.42 3.31 -0.93
N SER A 111 -17.05 3.75 -2.15
CA SER A 111 -15.65 4.02 -2.50
C SER A 111 -15.16 5.29 -1.81
N VAL A 112 -14.09 5.15 -1.04
CA VAL A 112 -13.45 6.23 -0.27
C VAL A 112 -12.02 6.53 -0.74
N GLY A 113 -11.60 5.88 -1.82
CA GLY A 113 -10.26 6.00 -2.38
C GLY A 113 -9.90 4.81 -3.24
N ASN A 114 -8.61 4.71 -3.58
CA ASN A 114 -8.02 3.61 -4.30
C ASN A 114 -6.65 3.27 -3.71
N PHE A 115 -6.14 2.08 -3.98
CA PHE A 115 -4.76 1.74 -3.73
C PHE A 115 -4.06 1.31 -5.02
N THR A 116 -2.74 1.48 -5.05
CA THR A 116 -1.83 0.91 -6.05
C THR A 116 -0.67 0.24 -5.33
N ALA A 117 -0.52 -1.07 -5.48
CA ALA A 117 0.67 -1.81 -5.09
C ALA A 117 1.62 -1.86 -6.29
N ILE A 118 2.83 -1.32 -6.13
CA ILE A 118 3.81 -1.13 -7.18
C ILE A 118 4.82 -2.28 -7.12
N ALA A 119 4.88 -3.10 -8.16
CA ALA A 119 5.74 -4.29 -8.18
C ALA A 119 7.23 -3.94 -8.11
N ALA A 120 7.64 -2.82 -8.73
CA ALA A 120 9.04 -2.42 -8.78
C ALA A 120 9.62 -1.97 -7.43
N THR A 121 8.78 -1.41 -6.54
CA THR A 121 9.21 -0.84 -5.25
C THR A 121 8.70 -1.63 -4.04
N HIS A 122 7.75 -2.55 -4.25
CA HIS A 122 6.95 -3.19 -3.20
C HIS A 122 6.21 -2.19 -2.31
N GLU A 123 5.94 -0.98 -2.79
CA GLU A 123 5.16 0.02 -2.07
C GLU A 123 3.68 -0.11 -2.42
N VAL A 124 2.84 0.01 -1.40
CA VAL A 124 1.39 0.12 -1.53
C VAL A 124 1.00 1.54 -1.20
N VAL A 125 0.54 2.27 -2.21
CA VAL A 125 0.10 3.67 -2.11
C VAL A 125 -1.41 3.68 -2.04
N MET A 126 -1.96 4.08 -0.90
CA MET A 126 -3.37 4.40 -0.70
C MET A 126 -3.59 5.87 -1.04
N THR A 127 -4.64 6.19 -1.78
CA THR A 127 -5.04 7.56 -2.12
C THR A 127 -6.52 7.72 -1.83
N PHE A 128 -6.85 8.65 -0.94
CA PHE A 128 -8.21 8.81 -0.46
C PHE A 128 -8.94 9.94 -1.21
N ASN A 129 -10.27 9.82 -1.34
CA ASN A 129 -11.09 10.81 -2.06
C ASN A 129 -11.79 11.77 -1.08
N ASN A 130 -12.56 12.72 -1.61
CA ASN A 130 -13.25 13.74 -0.82
C ASN A 130 -14.29 13.22 0.19
N TYR A 131 -14.60 11.91 0.23
CA TYR A 131 -15.55 11.33 1.18
C TYR A 131 -15.17 11.62 2.64
N MET A 132 -13.87 11.52 2.95
CA MET A 132 -13.31 11.74 4.28
C MET A 132 -13.33 13.20 4.75
N GLU A 133 -13.60 14.16 3.88
CA GLU A 133 -13.69 15.58 4.26
C GLU A 133 -14.93 15.86 5.12
N THR A 134 -15.96 15.02 4.98
CA THR A 134 -17.26 15.16 5.66
C THR A 134 -17.65 13.95 6.51
N HIS A 135 -16.91 12.83 6.40
CA HIS A 135 -17.17 11.60 7.12
C HIS A 135 -15.92 11.16 7.87
N ASP A 136 -16.07 10.95 9.17
CA ASP A 136 -15.07 10.32 10.03
C ASP A 136 -15.73 9.62 11.23
N PRO A 137 -15.09 8.59 11.81
CA PRO A 137 -13.92 7.88 11.30
C PRO A 137 -14.27 7.02 10.07
N VAL A 138 -13.29 6.77 9.20
CA VAL A 138 -13.44 5.88 8.03
C VAL A 138 -12.44 4.75 8.15
N HIS A 139 -12.87 3.53 7.87
CA HIS A 139 -12.03 2.34 7.98
C HIS A 139 -12.36 1.35 6.87
N GLY A 140 -11.52 0.32 6.73
CA GLY A 140 -11.78 -0.75 5.77
C GLY A 140 -10.68 -1.79 5.77
N THR A 141 -10.74 -2.65 4.76
CA THR A 141 -9.74 -3.70 4.54
C THR A 141 -9.25 -3.62 3.10
N LEU A 142 -7.93 -3.56 2.93
CA LEU A 142 -7.25 -3.70 1.65
C LEU A 142 -6.77 -5.14 1.53
N THR A 143 -7.21 -5.84 0.48
CA THR A 143 -6.84 -7.23 0.21
C THR A 143 -5.87 -7.33 -0.97
N LEU A 144 -4.75 -8.02 -0.77
CA LEU A 144 -3.80 -8.38 -1.83
C LEU A 144 -3.72 -9.90 -1.96
N GLN A 145 -3.78 -10.40 -3.20
CA GLN A 145 -3.51 -11.79 -3.52
C GLN A 145 -2.12 -11.90 -4.16
N THR A 146 -1.27 -12.75 -3.59
CA THR A 146 0.14 -12.90 -3.95
C THR A 146 0.58 -14.37 -3.79
N GLU A 147 1.87 -14.64 -3.97
CA GLU A 147 2.53 -15.91 -3.74
C GLU A 147 3.81 -15.65 -2.93
N PHE A 148 4.29 -16.66 -2.21
CA PHE A 148 5.60 -16.57 -1.58
C PHE A 148 6.74 -16.49 -2.60
N ASP A 149 7.72 -15.62 -2.37
CA ASP A 149 8.92 -15.55 -3.21
C ASP A 149 9.92 -16.66 -2.85
N LYS A 150 9.99 -17.67 -3.72
CA LYS A 150 10.88 -18.84 -3.58
C LYS A 150 12.37 -18.51 -3.67
N GLN A 151 12.73 -17.34 -4.21
CA GLN A 151 14.13 -16.89 -4.27
C GLN A 151 14.58 -16.30 -2.93
N VAL A 152 13.64 -15.74 -2.17
CA VAL A 152 13.89 -15.16 -0.84
C VAL A 152 13.74 -16.23 0.25
N ILE A 153 12.78 -17.14 0.10
CA ILE A 153 12.54 -18.25 1.04
C ILE A 153 13.48 -19.43 0.70
N VAL A 154 14.72 -19.33 1.14
CA VAL A 154 15.77 -20.35 0.88
C VAL A 154 16.22 -21.07 2.15
N GLY A 155 16.42 -22.39 2.04
CA GLY A 155 17.27 -23.21 2.92
C GLY A 155 16.73 -23.55 4.33
N SER A 156 15.89 -22.72 4.94
CA SER A 156 15.31 -22.97 6.26
C SER A 156 13.82 -23.25 6.18
N SER A 157 13.38 -24.29 6.88
CA SER A 157 11.97 -24.64 7.08
C SER A 157 11.24 -23.64 7.98
N GLU A 158 11.93 -22.67 8.57
CA GLU A 158 11.38 -21.59 9.40
C GLU A 158 11.84 -20.24 8.84
N GLN A 159 10.90 -19.33 8.62
CA GLN A 159 11.12 -17.98 8.11
C GLN A 159 10.27 -16.99 8.92
N THR A 160 10.85 -15.87 9.32
CA THR A 160 10.08 -14.79 9.95
C THR A 160 9.83 -13.70 8.93
N VAL A 161 8.55 -13.47 8.60
CA VAL A 161 8.12 -12.35 7.78
C VAL A 161 7.72 -11.19 8.68
N VAL A 162 8.32 -10.04 8.44
CA VAL A 162 8.08 -8.83 9.22
C VAL A 162 7.14 -7.92 8.44
N PHE A 163 5.94 -7.70 8.96
CA PHE A 163 5.00 -6.71 8.43
C PHE A 163 5.12 -5.42 9.23
N PRO A 164 5.52 -4.29 8.62
CA PRO A 164 5.52 -3.01 9.30
C PRO A 164 4.07 -2.50 9.46
N PHE A 165 3.64 -2.18 10.70
CA PHE A 165 2.36 -1.52 11.00
C PHE A 165 2.48 -0.58 12.23
N ASN A 166 1.41 0.10 12.67
CA ASN A 166 1.58 1.25 13.58
C ASN A 166 2.20 0.85 14.92
N GLY A 167 3.28 1.52 15.31
CA GLY A 167 3.97 1.33 16.59
C GLY A 167 4.89 0.10 16.65
N GLY A 168 5.11 -0.63 15.56
CA GLY A 168 6.05 -1.74 15.54
C GLY A 168 5.99 -2.67 14.32
N ASN A 169 6.30 -3.94 14.57
CA ASN A 169 6.40 -4.98 13.56
C ASN A 169 5.48 -6.15 13.94
N CYS A 170 4.69 -6.66 12.99
CA CYS A 170 4.04 -7.96 13.15
C CYS A 170 5.00 -9.00 12.60
N ASN A 171 5.57 -9.82 13.49
CA ASN A 171 6.43 -10.92 13.08
C ASN A 171 5.56 -12.16 12.91
N VAL A 172 5.41 -12.61 11.67
CA VAL A 172 4.74 -13.86 11.36
C VAL A 172 5.80 -14.91 11.07
N THR A 173 5.90 -15.90 11.95
CA THR A 173 6.77 -17.06 11.72
C THR A 173 6.04 -18.07 10.84
N LEU A 174 6.68 -18.42 9.72
CA LEU A 174 6.17 -19.34 8.72
C LEU A 174 7.06 -20.56 8.62
N PHE A 175 6.41 -21.71 8.51
CA PHE A 175 7.11 -22.97 8.29
C PHE A 175 6.94 -23.42 6.85
N PHE A 176 8.03 -23.71 6.14
CA PHE A 176 8.03 -24.08 4.72
C PHE A 176 8.59 -25.48 4.49
N LYS A 177 8.07 -26.16 3.46
CA LYS A 177 8.57 -27.49 3.11
C LYS A 177 9.98 -27.34 2.56
N PRO A 178 10.92 -28.24 2.90
CA PRO A 178 12.26 -28.18 2.34
C PRO A 178 12.21 -28.20 0.81
N ALA A 179 12.90 -27.26 0.16
CA ALA A 179 13.14 -27.36 -1.27
C ALA A 179 14.02 -28.58 -1.52
N ILE A 180 13.54 -29.58 -2.26
CA ILE A 180 14.37 -30.69 -2.71
C ILE A 180 15.33 -30.13 -3.76
N TYR A 181 16.53 -29.74 -3.34
CA TYR A 181 17.62 -29.49 -4.29
C TYR A 181 18.08 -30.86 -4.81
N ILE A 182 17.69 -31.21 -6.03
CA ILE A 182 18.24 -32.38 -6.70
C ILE A 182 19.70 -32.05 -6.98
N ALA A 183 20.62 -32.52 -6.14
CA ALA A 183 22.04 -32.48 -6.46
C ALA A 183 22.22 -33.25 -7.77
N ILE A 184 22.53 -32.54 -8.86
CA ILE A 184 22.92 -33.20 -10.11
C ILE A 184 24.18 -34.01 -9.77
N PRO A 185 24.17 -35.34 -9.82
CA PRO A 185 25.37 -36.10 -9.60
C PRO A 185 26.35 -35.75 -10.72
N VAL A 186 27.44 -35.05 -10.36
CA VAL A 186 28.55 -34.83 -11.29
C VAL A 186 29.17 -36.20 -11.54
N HIS A 187 28.88 -36.77 -12.71
CA HIS A 187 29.48 -38.04 -13.13
C HIS A 187 30.96 -37.77 -13.42
N PHE A 188 31.82 -38.00 -12.43
CA PHE A 188 33.27 -38.07 -12.66
C PHE A 188 33.55 -39.34 -13.48
N SER A 189 33.63 -39.19 -14.79
CA SER A 189 34.17 -40.23 -15.67
C SER A 189 35.68 -40.28 -15.46
N ASN A 190 36.12 -41.29 -14.73
CA ASN A 190 37.52 -41.64 -14.53
C ASN A 190 38.11 -42.10 -15.87
N LYS A 191 39.15 -41.43 -16.37
CA LYS A 191 39.87 -41.87 -17.57
C LYS A 191 41.36 -42.10 -17.26
N ALA A 192 41.71 -43.38 -17.36
CA ALA A 192 43.03 -43.95 -17.64
C ALA A 192 44.06 -44.04 -16.50
N SER A 193 44.06 -45.18 -15.81
CA SER A 193 45.27 -46.01 -15.72
C SER A 193 45.42 -46.83 -17.01
N GLN A 194 46.66 -47.22 -17.30
CA GLN A 194 47.18 -48.04 -18.41
C GLN A 194 47.97 -47.24 -19.46
N VAL A 195 49.23 -46.95 -19.15
CA VAL A 195 50.32 -47.04 -20.13
C VAL A 195 51.41 -47.90 -19.49
N SER A 196 51.88 -48.83 -20.32
CA SER A 196 52.73 -49.99 -20.09
C SER A 196 54.12 -49.69 -19.53
#